data_AF-A0A1B2DKH2-F1
#
_entry.id   AF-A0A1B2DKH2-F1
#
_cell.length_a   1.000
_cell.length_b   1.000
_cell.length_c   1.000
_cell.angle_alpha   90.00
_cell.angle_beta   90.00
_cell.angle_gamma   90.00
#
_symmetry.space_group_name_H-M   'P 1'
#
loop_
_entity.id
_entity.type
_entity.pdbx_description
1 polymer ?
#
loop_
_entity_poly.entity_id
_entity_poly.type
_entity_poly.pdbx_seq_one_letter_code
_entity_poly.pdbx_strand_id
1 'polypeptide(L)' 'MPSVKTGADHYAEYSFTSGAGSLTASQSLEILTAFNKNNWSSYTQTNDYSFNPTATAFTDSTHVTVYISGNLVWGIEP' A
#
# COMPACT_ATOMS: atom_id res chain seq x y z
N MET A 1 -8.83 6.85 -6.08
CA MET A 1 -8.78 6.20 -7.42
C MET A 1 -9.84 6.83 -8.31
N PRO A 2 -9.46 7.51 -9.41
CA PRO A 2 -10.40 8.24 -10.27
C PRO A 2 -11.29 7.32 -11.14
N SER A 3 -10.88 6.07 -11.35
CA SER A 3 -11.64 5.05 -12.10
C SER A 3 -11.17 3.64 -11.74
N VAL A 4 -12.09 2.67 -11.67
CA VAL A 4 -11.76 1.25 -11.48
C VAL A 4 -10.88 0.73 -12.62
N LYS A 5 -9.89 -0.11 -12.28
CA LYS A 5 -8.98 -0.79 -13.20
C LYS A 5 -9.07 -2.30 -13.01
N THR A 6 -8.67 -3.05 -14.03
CA THR A 6 -8.55 -4.51 -13.92
C THR A 6 -7.54 -4.86 -12.82
N GLY A 7 -7.99 -5.57 -11.79
CA GLY A 7 -7.18 -5.94 -10.64
C GLY A 7 -6.96 -4.83 -9.60
N ALA A 8 -7.60 -3.67 -9.76
CA ALA A 8 -7.59 -2.59 -8.78
C ALA A 8 -8.91 -1.82 -8.84
N ASP A 9 -9.89 -2.30 -8.07
CA ASP A 9 -11.18 -1.62 -7.88
C ASP A 9 -11.27 -0.86 -6.53
N HIS A 10 -10.35 -1.18 -5.60
CA HIS A 10 -10.19 -0.53 -4.31
C HIS A 10 -8.71 -0.37 -3.97
N TYR A 11 -8.43 0.48 -2.99
CA TYR A 11 -7.10 0.62 -2.39
C TYR A 11 -7.27 0.88 -0.89
N ALA A 12 -6.27 0.49 -0.11
CA ALA A 12 -6.13 0.90 1.28
C ALA A 12 -5.14 2.07 1.34
N GLU A 13 -5.58 3.19 1.92
CA GLU A 13 -4.73 4.37 2.11
C GLU A 13 -4.29 4.44 3.57
N TYR A 14 -2.99 4.51 3.80
CA TYR A 14 -2.40 4.70 5.13
C TYR A 14 -1.76 6.07 5.20
N SER A 15 -2.23 6.90 6.13
CA SER A 15 -1.73 8.25 6.36
C SER A 15 -1.22 8.39 7.78
N PHE A 16 -0.23 9.25 7.97
CA PHE A 16 0.33 9.56 9.28
C PHE A 16 -0.35 10.79 9.88
N THR A 17 -0.62 10.74 11.18
CA THR A 17 -1.09 11.91 11.91
C THR A 17 0.05 12.93 12.08
N SER A 18 -0.29 14.17 12.42
CA SER A 18 0.72 15.19 12.75
C SER A 18 1.61 14.81 13.94
N GLY A 19 1.19 13.87 14.79
CA GLY A 19 1.96 13.36 15.92
C GLY A 19 2.87 12.17 15.60
N ALA A 20 2.91 11.69 14.35
CA ALA A 20 3.72 10.52 13.97
C ALA A 20 5.23 10.80 13.96
N GLY A 21 5.64 12.07 14.05
CA GLY A 21 7.05 12.49 14.01
C GLY A 21 7.60 12.61 12.58
N SER A 22 8.92 12.54 12.47
CA SER A 22 9.65 12.72 11.20
C SER A 22 10.70 11.63 11.04
N LEU A 23 10.90 11.17 9.80
CA LEU A 23 12.06 10.35 9.43
C LEU A 23 13.20 11.24 8.98
N THR A 24 14.37 11.11 9.59
CA THR A 24 15.58 11.76 9.11
C THR A 24 16.17 10.99 7.92
N ALA A 25 17.14 11.58 7.22
CA ALA A 25 17.87 10.88 6.17
C ALA A 25 18.42 9.54 6.69
N SER A 26 18.31 8.50 5.85
CA SER A 26 18.74 7.12 6.14
C SER A 26 17.97 6.40 7.27
N GLN A 27 16.93 7.01 7.85
CA GLN A 27 16.01 6.29 8.73
C GLN A 27 14.94 5.56 7.91
N SER A 28 14.47 4.44 8.46
CA SER A 28 13.33 3.68 7.95
C SER A 28 12.28 3.50 9.03
N LEU A 29 11.05 3.23 8.58
CA LEU A 29 9.93 2.83 9.40
C LEU A 29 9.34 1.56 8.78
N GLU A 30 8.92 0.64 9.62
CA GLU A 30 8.09 -0.51 9.24
C GLU A 30 6.62 -0.23 9.56
N ILE A 31 5.74 -0.51 8.60
CA ILE A 31 4.29 -0.42 8.77
C ILE A 31 3.71 -1.82 8.58
N LEU A 32 3.41 -2.49 9.68
CA LEU A 32 2.72 -3.79 9.66
C LEU A 32 1.23 -3.59 9.88
N THR A 33 0.42 -3.90 8.86
CA THR A 33 -1.03 -3.72 8.90
C THR A 33 -1.75 -4.94 8.35
N ALA A 34 -3.02 -5.08 8.71
CA ALA A 34 -3.95 -6.03 8.13
C ALA A 34 -5.35 -5.42 8.13
N PHE A 35 -6.19 -5.83 7.18
CA PHE A 35 -7.59 -5.46 7.12
C PHE A 35 -8.44 -6.67 6.71
N ASN A 36 -9.70 -6.65 7.11
CA ASN A 36 -10.67 -7.69 6.78
C ASN A 36 -12.04 -7.07 6.46
N LYS A 37 -12.87 -7.82 5.73
CA LYS A 37 -14.30 -7.49 5.58
C LYS A 37 -14.97 -7.62 6.95
N ASN A 38 -15.97 -6.78 7.24
CA ASN A 38 -16.72 -6.81 8.51
C ASN A 38 -17.29 -8.21 8.84
N ASN A 39 -17.65 -8.97 7.81
CA ASN A 39 -18.19 -10.32 7.93
C ASN A 39 -17.13 -11.44 7.89
N TRP A 40 -15.84 -11.10 7.89
CA TRP A 40 -14.71 -12.04 7.82
C TRP A 40 -14.71 -12.99 6.61
N SER A 41 -15.47 -12.67 5.56
CA SER A 41 -15.41 -13.45 4.32
C SER A 41 -14.06 -13.28 3.62
N SER A 42 -13.60 -14.33 2.94
CA SER A 42 -12.29 -14.36 2.30
C SER A 42 -12.15 -13.34 1.16
N TYR A 43 -10.90 -12.96 0.90
CA TYR A 43 -10.48 -12.27 -0.32
C TYR A 43 -9.83 -13.28 -1.29
N THR A 44 -9.90 -12.98 -2.58
CA THR A 44 -9.01 -13.56 -3.57
C THR A 44 -7.88 -12.56 -3.78
N GLN A 45 -6.66 -12.90 -3.38
CA GLN A 45 -5.52 -11.97 -3.47
C GLN A 45 -4.82 -12.02 -4.83
N THR A 46 -4.99 -13.11 -5.58
CA THR A 46 -4.29 -13.34 -6.86
C THR A 46 -4.71 -12.39 -7.97
N ASN A 47 -5.79 -11.62 -7.78
CA ASN A 47 -6.25 -10.58 -8.68
C ASN A 47 -6.05 -9.17 -8.12
N ASP A 48 -5.30 -9.00 -7.03
CA ASP A 48 -5.01 -7.69 -6.46
C ASP A 48 -3.70 -7.15 -7.02
N TYR A 49 -3.73 -5.94 -7.59
CA TYR A 49 -2.59 -5.30 -8.25
C TYR A 49 -1.32 -5.25 -7.39
N SER A 50 -1.49 -4.95 -6.10
CA SER A 50 -0.40 -4.79 -5.13
C SER A 50 0.04 -6.10 -4.44
N PHE A 51 -0.62 -7.24 -4.72
CA PHE A 51 -0.28 -8.51 -4.08
C PHE A 51 0.98 -9.13 -4.70
N ASN A 52 1.93 -9.52 -3.84
CA ASN A 52 3.13 -10.25 -4.23
C ASN A 52 3.19 -11.62 -3.51
N PRO A 53 2.85 -12.73 -4.19
CA PRO A 53 2.79 -14.04 -3.55
C PRO A 53 4.16 -14.67 -3.26
N THR A 54 5.25 -14.12 -3.80
CA THR A 54 6.59 -14.71 -3.69
C THR A 54 7.51 -14.00 -2.70
N ALA A 55 7.13 -12.80 -2.24
CA ALA A 55 7.89 -12.06 -1.24
C ALA A 55 7.86 -12.76 0.14
N THR A 56 9.04 -13.13 0.64
CA THR A 56 9.24 -13.70 2.00
C THR A 56 10.06 -12.78 2.91
N ALA A 57 10.49 -11.63 2.39
CA ALA A 57 11.22 -10.56 3.07
C ALA A 57 10.90 -9.21 2.40
N PHE A 58 11.31 -8.10 3.01
CA PHE A 58 11.21 -6.78 2.39
C PHE A 58 11.82 -6.79 0.99
N THR A 59 11.01 -6.38 0.02
CA THR A 59 11.36 -6.36 -1.39
C THR A 59 10.74 -5.11 -1.99
N ASP A 60 11.48 -4.42 -2.85
CA ASP A 60 10.96 -3.27 -3.58
C ASP A 60 9.74 -3.69 -4.41
N SER A 61 8.64 -2.95 -4.26
CA SER A 61 7.42 -3.16 -5.06
C SER A 61 7.04 -1.84 -5.73
N THR A 62 6.99 -1.84 -7.06
CA THR A 62 6.48 -0.71 -7.83
C THR A 62 4.95 -0.70 -7.90
N HIS A 63 4.27 -1.75 -7.41
CA HIS A 63 2.80 -1.83 -7.38
C HIS A 63 2.20 -1.32 -6.06
N VAL A 64 3.02 -0.75 -5.18
CA VAL A 64 2.60 0.00 -3.99
C VAL A 64 3.08 1.42 -4.15
N THR A 65 2.15 2.38 -4.10
CA THR A 65 2.43 3.79 -4.35
C THR A 65 2.67 4.56 -3.05
N VAL A 66 3.63 5.50 -3.07
CA VAL A 66 3.91 6.39 -1.93
C VAL A 66 3.77 7.84 -2.37
N TYR A 67 3.13 8.66 -1.53
CA TYR A 67 2.93 10.08 -1.78
C TYR A 67 3.52 10.92 -0.66
N ILE A 68 4.19 12.02 -1.02
CA ILE A 68 4.65 13.05 -0.09
C ILE A 68 3.98 14.37 -0.49
N SER A 69 3.21 14.95 0.44
CA SER A 69 2.45 16.19 0.21
C SER A 69 1.55 16.11 -1.04
N GLY A 70 0.95 14.94 -1.29
CA GLY A 70 0.07 14.68 -2.44
C GLY A 70 0.78 14.35 -3.75
N ASN A 71 2.12 14.39 -3.80
CA ASN A 71 2.88 14.05 -5.01
C ASN A 71 3.36 12.60 -4.95
N LEU A 72 3.16 11.84 -6.03
CA LEU A 72 3.68 10.47 -6.16
C LEU A 72 5.21 10.50 -6.18
N VAL A 73 5.84 9.80 -5.24
CA VAL A 73 7.31 9.69 -5.12
C VAL A 73 7.85 8.29 -5.33
N TRP A 74 6.98 7.27 -5.33
CA TRP A 74 7.35 5.88 -5.57
C TRP A 74 6.17 5.08 -6.12
N GLY A 75 6.45 4.08 -6.96
CA GLY A 75 5.47 3.15 -7.50
C GLY A 75 4.76 3.65 -8.76
N ILE A 76 3.81 2.84 -9.23
CA ILE A 76 3.03 3.03 -10.45
C ILE A 76 1.56 2.85 -10.06
N GLU A 77 0.72 3.85 -10.36
CA GLU A 77 -0.73 3.72 -10.19
C GLU A 77 -1.31 2.73 -11.23
N PRO A 78 -2.35 1.95 -10.87
CA PRO A 78 -3.07 1.08 -11.81
C PRO A 78 -3.78 1.82 -12.97
#